data_AF-A0A314ZDY1-F1
#
_entry.id   AF-A0A314ZDY1-F1
#
_cell.length_a   1.000
_cell.length_b   1.000
_cell.length_c   1.000
_cell.angle_alpha   90.00
_cell.angle_beta   90.00
_cell.angle_gamma   90.00
#
_symmetry.space_group_name_H-M   'P 1'
#
loop_
_entity.id
_entity.type
_entity.pdbx_description
1 polymer ?
#
loop_
_entity_poly.entity_id
_entity_poly.type
_entity_poly.pdbx_seq_one_letter_code
_entity_poly.pdbx_strand_id
1 'polypeptide(L)' 'MGLQNDSSQDQAWVCKMIPYKTMHGFTAALARLKAYEGVPNAPYDKIKRMAIPDALK' A
#
# COMPACT_ATOMS: atom_id res chain seq x y z
N MET A 1 -16.90 -9.57 9.32
CA MET A 1 -15.73 -10.39 9.71
C MET A 1 -15.02 -10.81 8.43
N GLY A 2 -13.82 -10.37 8.06
CA GLY A 2 -12.98 -9.28 8.51
C GLY A 2 -12.26 -8.75 7.27
N LEU A 3 -12.25 -7.44 7.09
CA LEU A 3 -11.27 -6.77 6.22
C LEU A 3 -10.20 -6.28 7.19
N GLN A 4 -9.24 -7.17 7.45
CA GLN A 4 -8.04 -6.88 8.22
C GLN A 4 -7.26 -5.83 7.41
N ASN A 5 -7.51 -4.54 7.70
CA ASN A 5 -6.67 -3.45 7.22
C ASN A 5 -5.47 -3.32 8.18
N ASP A 6 -4.74 -4.41 8.34
CA ASP A 6 -3.55 -4.46 9.21
C ASP A 6 -2.32 -4.39 8.30
N SER A 7 -1.94 -3.17 7.94
CA SER A 7 -0.65 -2.85 7.30
C SER A 7 -0.22 -1.44 7.71
N SER A 8 -0.34 -1.15 9.01
CA SER A 8 -0.06 0.16 9.60
C SER A 8 1.37 0.67 9.31
N GLN A 9 2.36 -0.22 9.16
CA GLN A 9 3.76 0.19 9.00
C GLN A 9 4.10 0.71 7.59
N ASP A 10 3.68 0.03 6.52
CA ASP A 10 3.98 0.46 5.14
C ASP A 10 3.28 1.78 4.80
N GLN A 11 2.03 1.92 5.24
CA GLN A 11 1.27 3.17 5.09
C GLN A 11 1.92 4.31 5.88
N ALA A 12 2.48 4.03 7.07
CA ALA A 12 3.19 5.01 7.88
C ALA A 12 4.50 5.47 7.23
N TRP A 13 5.24 4.57 6.59
CA TRP A 13 6.49 4.92 5.89
C TRP A 13 6.22 5.72 4.62
N VAL A 14 5.22 5.31 3.82
CA VAL A 14 4.79 6.06 2.64
C VAL A 14 4.25 7.45 3.01
N CYS A 15 3.50 7.58 4.12
CA CYS A 15 3.06 8.89 4.61
C CYS A 15 4.22 9.81 5.00
N LYS A 16 5.34 9.27 5.48
CA LYS A 16 6.53 10.07 5.82
C LYS A 16 7.31 10.52 4.59
N MET A 17 7.20 9.81 3.47
CA MET A 17 7.89 10.11 2.21
C MET A 17 7.10 11.04 1.27
N ILE A 18 5.79 11.18 1.47
CA ILE A 18 4.89 12.01 0.65
C ILE A 18 4.45 13.24 1.46
N PRO A 19 4.18 14.40 0.83
CA PRO A 19 3.63 15.59 1.51
C PRO A 19 2.21 15.37 2.07
N TYR A 20 2.12 14.65 3.19
CA TYR A 20 0.88 14.16 3.82
C TYR A 20 0.07 15.25 4.57
N LYS A 21 0.63 16.46 4.75
CA LYS A 21 -0.11 17.58 5.36
C LYS A 21 -1.00 18.32 4.36
N THR A 22 -0.79 18.09 3.06
CA THR A 22 -1.58 18.74 2.01
C THR A 22 -2.79 17.89 1.64
N MET A 23 -3.92 18.55 1.34
CA MET A 23 -5.17 17.90 0.91
C MET A 23 -4.98 17.05 -0.36
N HIS A 24 -4.06 17.44 -1.24
CA HIS A 24 -3.69 16.63 -2.40
C HIS A 24 -2.79 15.44 -2.06
N GLY A 25 -1.76 15.64 -1.22
CA GLY A 25 -0.77 14.61 -0.94
C GLY A 25 -1.32 13.43 -0.14
N PHE A 26 -2.12 13.65 0.90
CA PHE A 26 -2.68 12.56 1.71
C PHE A 26 -3.88 11.91 1.02
N THR A 27 -4.87 12.71 0.62
CA THR A 27 -6.15 12.19 0.13
C THR A 27 -6.03 11.56 -1.26
N ALA A 28 -5.24 12.14 -2.17
CA ALA A 28 -5.15 11.61 -3.53
C ALA A 28 -4.14 10.44 -3.66
N ALA A 29 -3.05 10.46 -2.89
CA ALA A 29 -2.06 9.38 -2.95
C ALA A 29 -2.49 8.16 -2.14
N LEU A 30 -3.02 8.34 -0.93
CA LEU A 30 -3.45 7.20 -0.10
C LEU A 30 -4.75 6.57 -0.57
N ALA A 31 -5.65 7.33 -1.21
CA ALA A 31 -6.84 6.73 -1.82
C ALA A 31 -6.49 5.74 -2.94
N ARG A 32 -5.29 5.85 -3.54
CA ARG A 32 -4.80 4.95 -4.60
C ARG A 32 -3.99 3.78 -4.06
N LEU A 33 -3.36 3.93 -2.90
CA LEU A 33 -2.47 2.93 -2.32
C LEU A 33 -3.28 1.90 -1.52
N LYS A 34 -3.19 0.63 -1.93
CA LYS A 34 -3.73 -0.51 -1.19
C LYS A 34 -2.56 -1.42 -0.79
N ALA A 35 -2.30 -1.53 0.51
CA ALA A 35 -1.26 -2.39 1.06
C ALA A 35 -1.90 -3.46 1.94
N TYR A 36 -1.45 -4.71 1.78
CA TYR A 36 -1.98 -5.87 2.48
C TYR A 36 -0.81 -6.71 3.00
N GLU A 37 -0.97 -7.33 4.16
CA GLU A 37 -0.02 -8.32 4.66
C GLU A 37 -0.27 -9.67 3.98
N GLY A 38 0.76 -10.21 3.31
CA GLY A 38 0.62 -11.38 2.45
C GLY A 38 -0.16 -11.09 1.15
N VAL A 39 -0.72 -12.15 0.55
CA VAL A 39 -1.55 -12.02 -0.65
C VAL A 39 -3.01 -12.27 -0.25
N PRO A 40 -3.88 -11.26 -0.28
CA PRO A 40 -5.30 -11.48 -0.03
C PRO A 40 -5.92 -12.34 -1.14
N ASN A 41 -6.67 -13.38 -0.73
CA ASN A 41 -7.27 -14.33 -1.64
C ASN A 41 -8.43 -13.68 -2.43
N ALA A 42 -8.24 -13.59 -3.76
CA ALA A 42 -9.07 -12.97 -4.81
C ALA A 42 -9.32 -11.44 -4.65
N PRO A 43 -8.96 -10.55 -5.61
CA PRO A 43 -8.51 -10.73 -7.00
C PRO A 43 -6.97 -10.75 -7.22
N TYR A 44 -6.16 -10.47 -6.19
CA TYR A 44 -4.71 -10.24 -6.33
C TYR A 44 -3.87 -11.50 -6.51
N ASP A 45 -4.44 -12.67 -6.25
CA ASP A 45 -3.77 -13.95 -6.45
C ASP A 45 -3.65 -14.34 -7.94
N LYS A 46 -4.63 -13.94 -8.77
CA LYS A 46 -4.66 -14.24 -10.21
C LYS A 46 -3.94 -13.20 -11.08
N ILE A 47 -3.55 -12.07 -10.49
CA ILE A 47 -2.88 -10.97 -11.19
C ILE A 47 -1.36 -11.16 -11.08
N LYS A 48 -0.64 -10.93 -12.18
CA LYS A 48 0.82 -10.99 -12.19
C LYS A 48 1.42 -9.98 -11.21
N ARG A 49 2.23 -10.46 -10.27
CA ARG A 49 2.97 -9.63 -9.33
C ARG A 49 4.24 -9.11 -10.00
N MET A 50 4.45 -7.81 -9.93
CA MET A 50 5.65 -7.15 -10.47
C MET A 50 6.63 -6.89 -9.33
N ALA A 51 7.89 -7.27 -9.52
CA ALA A 51 8.97 -6.94 -8.60
C ALA A 51 9.63 -5.62 -9.01
N ILE A 52 9.97 -4.78 -8.04
CA ILE A 52 10.80 -3.59 -8.25
C ILE A 52 12.25 -4.01 -7.99
N PRO A 53 13.11 -4.06 -9.01
CA PRO A 53 14.46 -4.64 -8.89
C PRO A 53 15.37 -3.84 -7.93
N ASP A 54 15.23 -2.52 -7.89
CA ASP A 54 16.05 -1.65 -7.04
C ASP A 54 15.76 -1.78 -5.54
N ALA A 55 14.64 -2.40 -5.19
CA ALA A 55 14.20 -2.61 -3.81
C ALA A 55 14.49 -4.02 -3.28
N LEU A 56 15.22 -4.84 -4.05
CA LEU A 56 15.66 -6.17 -3.62
C LEU A 56 16.88 -6.05 -2.69
N LYS A 57 16.93 -6.91 -1.66
CA LYS A 57 18.04 -6.96 -0.69
C LYS A 57 19.27 -7.68 -1.26
#